data_AF-A0A6I1QSK5-F1
#
_entry.id   AF-A0A6I1QSK5-F1
#
_cell.length_a   1.000
_cell.length_b   1.000
_cell.length_c   1.000
_cell.angle_alpha   90.00
_cell.angle_beta   90.00
_cell.angle_gamma   90.00
#
_symmetry.space_group_name_H-M   'P 1'
#
loop_
_entity.id
_entity.type
_entity.pdbx_description
1 polymer ?
#
loop_
_entity_poly.entity_id
_entity_poly.type
_entity_poly.pdbx_seq_one_letter_code
_entity_poly.pdbx_strand_id
1 'polypeptide(L)'
;MAIQAAERELRERAARGDGDAFTELARHALPYLYDFASRLLRETDEAKTVVGEAFLALAQKQADLATGESFRALALAAVLEAGARRIRSRGALAAQQIHLGVHSDDIYYRSARSYARQEGFDEGIALLVWQVADALDRRQYALLDLFLRQGLTTAELAQVFSVSASSVSATIQRMEAAVESAMIAVVIAQRGRRWCRDLDMMLMNEDRARMVEATNRRVREHIDDCNACLQTTRRFGRCLDVYRTFVPLTPPPGLRSSLLGPALALFKHESGGAAPAADAQPRSPLVSPTGRIRAGTVALSSRMPLHPSRVEERAPVFRAARVPISSDDSPSDESYLYLYQPGARRDRRFLYLVLAGLGTVFL
;
A
#
# COMPACT_ATOMS: atom_id res chain seq x y z
N MET A 1 -27.06 13.30 3.76
CA MET A 1 -27.37 13.90 5.09
C MET A 1 -27.85 12.86 6.09
N ALA A 2 -28.92 12.08 5.83
CA ALA A 2 -29.43 11.08 6.79
C ALA A 2 -28.38 10.01 7.22
N ILE A 3 -27.59 9.50 6.27
CA ILE A 3 -26.53 8.49 6.55
C ILE A 3 -25.43 9.07 7.48
N GLN A 4 -25.04 10.33 7.28
CA GLN A 4 -24.03 11.00 8.11
C GLN A 4 -24.54 11.33 9.53
N ALA A 5 -25.83 11.64 9.66
CA ALA A 5 -26.45 11.86 10.97
C ALA A 5 -26.52 10.54 11.77
N ALA A 6 -26.91 9.43 11.12
CA ALA A 6 -26.93 8.10 11.73
C ALA A 6 -25.52 7.62 12.12
N GLU A 7 -24.51 7.84 11.27
CA GLU A 7 -23.11 7.53 11.62
C GLU A 7 -22.64 8.32 12.84
N ARG A 8 -22.97 9.61 12.90
CA ARG A 8 -22.62 10.48 14.03
C ARG A 8 -23.23 9.99 15.34
N GLU A 9 -24.50 9.62 15.32
CA GLU A 9 -25.18 9.07 16.50
C GLU A 9 -24.50 7.79 16.99
N LEU A 10 -24.17 6.87 16.09
CA LEU A 10 -23.45 5.64 16.44
C LEU A 10 -22.07 5.95 17.04
N ARG A 11 -21.35 6.94 16.51
CA ARG A 11 -20.06 7.38 17.06
C ARG A 11 -20.19 7.97 18.46
N GLU A 12 -21.17 8.83 18.69
CA GLU A 12 -21.42 9.43 20.00
C GLU A 12 -21.81 8.37 21.04
N ARG A 13 -22.60 7.37 20.66
CA ARG A 13 -22.93 6.23 21.52
C ARG A 13 -21.70 5.39 21.83
N ALA A 14 -20.91 5.03 20.81
CA ALA A 14 -19.68 4.28 20.99
C ALA A 14 -18.70 5.05 21.91
N ALA A 15 -18.59 6.37 21.77
CA ALA A 15 -17.75 7.20 22.63
C ALA A 15 -18.17 7.19 24.10
N ARG A 16 -19.43 6.86 24.40
CA ARG A 16 -19.97 6.69 25.77
C ARG A 16 -19.88 5.24 26.28
N GLY A 17 -19.13 4.37 25.60
CA GLY A 17 -18.95 2.97 26.01
C GLY A 17 -19.95 1.99 25.42
N ASP A 18 -20.79 2.39 24.45
CA ASP A 18 -21.74 1.48 23.78
C ASP A 18 -21.02 0.57 22.77
N GLY A 19 -20.71 -0.66 23.22
CA GLY A 19 -20.06 -1.68 22.39
C GLY A 19 -20.91 -2.18 21.22
N ASP A 20 -22.24 -2.09 21.29
CA ASP A 20 -23.12 -2.47 20.18
C ASP A 20 -23.07 -1.42 19.07
N ALA A 21 -23.04 -0.14 19.44
CA ALA A 21 -22.82 0.96 18.49
C ALA A 21 -21.46 0.83 17.79
N PHE A 22 -20.40 0.50 18.53
CA PHE A 22 -19.08 0.23 17.94
C PHE A 22 -19.10 -0.99 17.01
N THR A 23 -19.81 -2.06 17.39
CA THR A 23 -19.96 -3.26 16.56
C THR A 23 -20.61 -2.95 15.21
N GLU A 24 -21.62 -2.07 15.21
CA GLU A 24 -22.30 -1.67 13.98
C GLU A 24 -21.40 -0.81 13.08
N LEU A 25 -20.68 0.17 13.64
CA LEU A 25 -19.67 0.93 12.91
C LEU A 25 -18.61 0.01 12.29
N ALA A 26 -18.10 -0.95 13.07
CA ALA A 26 -17.08 -1.89 12.62
C ALA A 26 -17.59 -2.86 11.54
N ARG A 27 -18.87 -3.24 11.58
CA ARG A 27 -19.51 -4.07 10.55
C ARG A 27 -19.45 -3.40 9.18
N HIS A 28 -19.83 -2.13 9.11
CA HIS A 28 -19.78 -1.34 7.88
C HIS A 28 -18.34 -1.04 7.46
N ALA A 29 -17.43 -0.92 8.44
CA ALA A 29 -16.04 -0.58 8.17
C ALA A 29 -15.19 -1.72 7.60
N LEU A 30 -15.43 -2.94 8.08
CA LEU A 30 -14.57 -4.09 7.82
C LEU A 30 -14.25 -4.32 6.33
N PRO A 31 -15.22 -4.29 5.38
CA PRO A 31 -14.90 -4.58 3.98
C PRO A 31 -13.89 -3.62 3.37
N TYR A 32 -14.07 -2.31 3.57
CA TYR A 32 -13.17 -1.32 2.97
C TYR A 32 -11.84 -1.23 3.71
N LEU A 33 -11.82 -1.45 5.03
CA LEU A 33 -10.56 -1.53 5.79
C LEU A 33 -9.73 -2.74 5.36
N TYR A 34 -10.37 -3.88 5.10
CA TYR A 34 -9.70 -5.08 4.63
C TYR A 34 -9.13 -4.93 3.23
N ASP A 35 -9.89 -4.36 2.27
CA ASP A 35 -9.38 -4.04 0.92
C ASP A 35 -8.17 -3.10 1.00
N PHE A 36 -8.31 -2.00 1.74
CA PHE A 36 -7.23 -1.01 1.89
C PHE A 36 -5.99 -1.62 2.54
N ALA A 37 -6.13 -2.34 3.67
CA ALA A 37 -5.00 -2.95 4.36
C ALA A 37 -4.29 -4.02 3.52
N SER A 38 -5.06 -4.88 2.84
CA SER A 38 -4.52 -5.92 1.97
C SER A 38 -3.69 -5.31 0.85
N ARG A 39 -4.23 -4.29 0.19
CA ARG A 39 -3.49 -3.59 -0.85
C ARG A 39 -2.29 -2.85 -0.25
N LEU A 40 -2.43 -2.06 0.79
CA LEU A 40 -1.33 -1.31 1.39
C LEU A 40 -0.13 -2.20 1.76
N LEU A 41 -0.39 -3.37 2.35
CA LEU A 41 0.65 -4.30 2.80
C LEU A 41 1.12 -5.24 1.70
N ARG A 42 0.29 -5.47 0.68
CA ARG A 42 0.41 -6.54 -0.34
C ARG A 42 0.45 -7.92 0.29
N GLU A 43 -0.30 -8.11 1.37
CA GLU A 43 -0.30 -9.34 2.16
C GLU A 43 -1.65 -9.48 2.90
N THR A 44 -2.47 -10.47 2.52
CA THR A 44 -3.84 -10.60 3.03
C THR A 44 -3.90 -11.09 4.47
N ASP A 45 -2.90 -11.85 4.92
CA ASP A 45 -2.85 -12.32 6.30
C ASP A 45 -2.42 -11.23 7.27
N GLU A 46 -1.42 -10.43 6.90
CA GLU A 46 -1.04 -9.26 7.69
C GLU A 46 -2.15 -8.20 7.74
N ALA A 47 -2.93 -8.08 6.67
CA ALA A 47 -4.08 -7.18 6.64
C ALA A 47 -5.11 -7.49 7.73
N LYS A 48 -5.37 -8.76 8.03
CA LYS A 48 -6.29 -9.17 9.12
C LYS A 48 -5.80 -8.62 10.46
N THR A 49 -4.51 -8.80 10.74
CA THR A 49 -3.86 -8.31 11.97
C THR A 49 -3.94 -6.79 12.06
N VAL A 50 -3.58 -6.09 10.99
CA VAL A 50 -3.59 -4.61 10.96
C VAL A 50 -4.99 -4.04 11.13
N VAL A 51 -6.01 -4.67 10.54
CA VAL A 51 -7.42 -4.26 10.76
C VAL A 51 -7.85 -4.51 12.21
N GLY A 52 -7.44 -5.62 12.82
CA GLY A 52 -7.67 -5.87 14.25
C GLY A 52 -7.01 -4.83 15.16
N GLU A 53 -5.73 -4.50 14.89
CA GLU A 53 -5.00 -3.44 15.60
C GLU A 53 -5.67 -2.07 15.44
N ALA A 54 -6.20 -1.77 14.23
CA ALA A 54 -6.92 -0.53 13.99
C ALA A 54 -8.20 -0.44 14.81
N PHE A 55 -9.01 -1.51 14.86
CA PHE A 55 -10.19 -1.54 15.73
C PHE A 55 -9.85 -1.43 17.21
N LEU A 56 -8.78 -2.09 17.65
CA LEU A 56 -8.31 -1.99 19.02
C LEU A 56 -7.86 -0.56 19.36
N ALA A 57 -7.12 0.10 18.46
CA ALA A 57 -6.67 1.47 18.64
C ALA A 57 -7.85 2.46 18.68
N LEU A 58 -8.88 2.25 17.86
CA LEU A 58 -10.11 3.05 17.90
C LEU A 58 -10.86 2.85 19.23
N ALA A 59 -10.95 1.62 19.73
CA ALA A 59 -11.60 1.33 21.01
C ALA A 59 -10.83 1.94 22.20
N GLN A 60 -9.49 1.90 22.18
CA GLN A 60 -8.65 2.56 23.19
C GLN A 60 -8.84 4.09 23.19
N LYS A 61 -9.13 4.68 22.03
CA LYS A 61 -9.40 6.11 21.85
C LYS A 61 -10.89 6.38 21.65
N GLN A 62 -11.77 5.61 22.31
CA GLN A 62 -13.22 5.70 22.07
C GLN A 62 -13.78 7.11 22.30
N ALA A 63 -13.22 7.88 23.24
CA ALA A 63 -13.63 9.27 23.47
C ALA A 63 -13.44 10.18 22.24
N ASP A 64 -12.43 9.92 21.42
CA ASP A 64 -12.12 10.69 20.22
C ASP A 64 -13.09 10.36 19.06
N LEU A 65 -13.89 9.29 19.18
CA LEU A 65 -14.86 8.92 18.14
C LEU A 65 -15.96 9.97 17.99
N ALA A 66 -16.31 10.69 19.06
CA ALA A 66 -17.33 11.74 19.03
C ALA A 66 -16.86 12.99 18.26
N THR A 67 -15.57 13.34 18.36
CA THR A 67 -15.01 14.58 17.81
C THR A 67 -14.60 14.47 16.35
N GLY A 68 -14.38 13.24 15.83
CA GLY A 68 -14.01 13.03 14.44
C GLY A 68 -15.10 13.45 13.44
N GLU A 69 -14.67 13.88 12.26
CA GLU A 69 -15.59 14.24 11.17
C GLU A 69 -16.29 13.01 10.58
N SER A 70 -15.56 11.91 10.39
CA SER A 70 -16.10 10.63 9.91
C SER A 70 -15.42 9.42 10.56
N PHE A 71 -16.21 8.39 10.87
CA PHE A 71 -15.68 7.09 11.30
C PHE A 71 -14.78 6.47 10.24
N ARG A 72 -15.12 6.67 8.96
CA ARG A 72 -14.36 6.16 7.82
C ARG A 72 -12.93 6.69 7.82
N ALA A 73 -12.79 8.02 7.94
CA ALA A 73 -11.49 8.68 7.98
C ALA A 73 -10.66 8.23 9.19
N LEU A 74 -11.27 8.18 10.38
CA LEU A 74 -10.61 7.70 11.61
C LEU A 74 -10.12 6.25 11.46
N ALA A 75 -10.96 5.37 10.93
CA ALA A 75 -10.62 3.95 10.80
C ALA A 75 -9.54 3.68 9.74
N LEU A 76 -9.57 4.41 8.61
CA LEU A 76 -8.53 4.33 7.60
C LEU A 76 -7.20 4.91 8.08
N ALA A 77 -7.23 5.98 8.89
CA ALA A 77 -6.04 6.50 9.57
C ALA A 77 -5.45 5.49 10.54
N ALA A 78 -6.27 4.83 11.36
CA ALA A 78 -5.82 3.78 12.28
C ALA A 78 -5.16 2.60 11.54
N VAL A 79 -5.72 2.18 10.38
CA VAL A 79 -5.10 1.16 9.51
C VAL A 79 -3.78 1.66 8.93
N LEU A 80 -3.71 2.91 8.48
CA LEU A 80 -2.48 3.49 7.93
C LEU A 80 -1.36 3.53 8.98
N GLU A 81 -1.67 3.93 10.21
CA GLU A 81 -0.72 3.94 11.32
C GLU A 81 -0.24 2.53 11.70
N ALA A 82 -1.17 1.58 11.87
CA ALA A 82 -0.86 0.19 12.19
C ALA A 82 -0.03 -0.48 11.08
N GLY A 83 -0.43 -0.28 9.81
CA GLY A 83 0.31 -0.73 8.64
C GLY A 83 1.72 -0.12 8.59
N ALA A 84 1.86 1.18 8.83
CA ALA A 84 3.16 1.84 8.84
C ALA A 84 4.07 1.32 9.97
N ARG A 85 3.52 1.06 11.18
CA ARG A 85 4.25 0.39 12.27
C ARG A 85 4.74 -0.99 11.82
N ARG A 86 3.85 -1.81 11.25
CA ARG A 86 4.16 -3.16 10.75
C ARG A 86 5.24 -3.14 9.67
N ILE A 87 5.15 -2.24 8.71
CA ILE A 87 6.14 -2.07 7.62
C ILE A 87 7.50 -1.68 8.20
N ARG A 88 7.57 -0.77 9.17
CA ARG A 88 8.83 -0.40 9.84
C ARG A 88 9.44 -1.57 10.60
N SER A 89 8.64 -2.29 11.38
CA SER A 89 9.08 -3.50 12.10
C SER A 89 9.57 -4.58 11.14
N ARG A 90 8.88 -4.80 10.01
CA ARG A 90 9.33 -5.69 8.94
C ARG A 90 10.60 -5.19 8.27
N GLY A 91 10.77 -3.89 8.04
CA GLY A 91 11.99 -3.34 7.45
C GLY A 91 13.22 -3.63 8.32
N ALA A 92 13.07 -3.51 9.64
CA ALA A 92 14.11 -3.88 10.60
C ALA A 92 14.42 -5.39 10.60
N LEU A 93 13.41 -6.24 10.48
CA LEU A 93 13.56 -7.71 10.46
C LEU A 93 13.99 -8.25 9.07
N ALA A 94 13.54 -7.64 7.98
CA ALA A 94 13.84 -8.03 6.61
C ALA A 94 15.23 -7.58 6.16
N ALA A 95 15.85 -6.62 6.87
CA ALA A 95 17.29 -6.41 6.82
C ALA A 95 18.07 -7.68 7.22
N GLN A 96 17.42 -8.67 7.84
CA GLN A 96 18.01 -9.95 8.26
C GLN A 96 17.50 -11.17 7.46
N GLN A 97 16.43 -11.07 6.65
CA GLN A 97 15.92 -12.18 5.80
C GLN A 97 15.03 -11.67 4.65
N ILE A 98 15.29 -12.13 3.42
CA ILE A 98 14.57 -11.69 2.20
C ILE A 98 13.77 -12.88 1.63
N HIS A 99 12.43 -12.78 1.65
CA HIS A 99 11.55 -13.61 0.83
C HIS A 99 11.09 -12.84 -0.43
N LEU A 100 11.14 -13.52 -1.57
CA LEU A 100 10.86 -13.00 -2.92
C LEU A 100 9.75 -13.81 -3.59
N GLY A 101 8.65 -13.15 -3.94
CA GLY A 101 7.64 -13.69 -4.84
C GLY A 101 6.75 -12.56 -5.36
N VAL A 102 6.66 -12.43 -6.68
CA VAL A 102 5.55 -11.73 -7.35
C VAL A 102 4.94 -12.78 -8.25
N HIS A 103 3.68 -13.13 -7.98
CA HIS A 103 2.93 -14.02 -8.85
C HIS A 103 1.88 -13.17 -9.58
N SER A 104 1.89 -13.26 -10.92
CA SER A 104 0.81 -12.74 -11.80
C SER A 104 -0.56 -13.34 -11.46
N ASP A 105 -0.58 -14.39 -10.62
CA ASP A 105 -1.75 -15.07 -10.06
C ASP A 105 -1.96 -14.77 -8.56
N ASP A 106 -1.57 -13.60 -8.08
CA ASP A 106 -1.98 -13.12 -6.76
C ASP A 106 -3.38 -12.48 -6.84
N ILE A 107 -4.10 -12.47 -5.71
CA ILE A 107 -5.46 -11.97 -5.54
C ILE A 107 -5.66 -10.56 -6.09
N TYR A 108 -4.63 -9.70 -6.02
CA TYR A 108 -4.68 -8.33 -6.52
C TYR A 108 -4.73 -8.25 -8.05
N TYR A 109 -3.93 -9.08 -8.74
CA TYR A 109 -3.95 -9.17 -10.20
C TYR A 109 -5.24 -9.82 -10.69
N ARG A 110 -5.78 -10.83 -9.97
CA ARG A 110 -7.12 -11.38 -10.25
C ARG A 110 -8.22 -10.34 -10.08
N SER A 111 -8.17 -9.53 -9.03
CA SER A 111 -9.10 -8.42 -8.81
C SER A 111 -9.08 -7.41 -9.96
N ALA A 112 -7.87 -7.05 -10.45
CA ALA A 112 -7.73 -6.15 -11.60
C ALA A 112 -8.33 -6.75 -12.89
N ARG A 113 -8.11 -8.04 -13.18
CA ARG A 113 -8.70 -8.72 -14.37
C ARG A 113 -10.21 -8.85 -14.27
N SER A 114 -10.70 -9.32 -13.13
CA SER A 114 -12.14 -9.53 -12.89
C SER A 114 -12.94 -8.25 -13.19
N TYR A 115 -12.39 -7.11 -12.78
CA TYR A 115 -12.98 -5.81 -13.06
C TYR A 115 -12.97 -5.47 -14.55
N ALA A 116 -11.82 -5.57 -15.22
CA ALA A 116 -11.71 -5.23 -16.63
C ALA A 116 -12.73 -5.99 -17.48
N ARG A 117 -12.96 -7.27 -17.14
CA ARG A 117 -14.00 -8.10 -17.76
C ARG A 117 -15.42 -7.60 -17.54
N GLN A 118 -15.76 -7.10 -16.35
CA GLN A 118 -17.11 -6.63 -16.01
C GLN A 118 -17.47 -5.33 -16.75
N GLU A 119 -16.51 -4.45 -16.94
CA GLU A 119 -16.73 -3.10 -17.50
C GLU A 119 -16.26 -2.95 -18.95
N GLY A 120 -15.85 -4.06 -19.58
CA GLY A 120 -15.41 -4.07 -20.98
C GLY A 120 -14.08 -3.38 -21.23
N PHE A 121 -13.26 -3.18 -20.19
CA PHE A 121 -11.88 -2.71 -20.34
C PHE A 121 -10.96 -3.85 -20.78
N ASP A 122 -9.84 -3.49 -21.40
CA ASP A 122 -8.79 -4.43 -21.75
C ASP A 122 -8.12 -4.97 -20.47
N GLU A 123 -8.23 -6.28 -20.23
CA GLU A 123 -7.64 -6.95 -19.05
C GLU A 123 -6.12 -6.71 -18.95
N GLY A 124 -5.43 -6.63 -20.08
CA GLY A 124 -4.00 -6.34 -20.13
C GLY A 124 -3.70 -4.92 -19.64
N ILE A 125 -4.56 -3.94 -19.92
CA ILE A 125 -4.39 -2.57 -19.40
C ILE A 125 -4.56 -2.57 -17.88
N ALA A 126 -5.59 -3.23 -17.34
CA ALA A 126 -5.82 -3.29 -15.89
C ALA A 126 -4.63 -3.93 -15.13
N LEU A 127 -4.00 -4.95 -15.71
CA LEU A 127 -2.80 -5.57 -15.17
C LEU A 127 -1.61 -4.59 -15.12
N LEU A 128 -1.41 -3.81 -16.18
CA LEU A 128 -0.34 -2.80 -16.24
C LEU A 128 -0.59 -1.64 -15.27
N VAL A 129 -1.84 -1.21 -15.13
CA VAL A 129 -2.25 -0.19 -14.15
C VAL A 129 -1.95 -0.68 -12.73
N TRP A 130 -2.33 -1.93 -12.41
CA TRP A 130 -2.00 -2.51 -11.11
C TRP A 130 -0.49 -2.65 -10.90
N GLN A 131 0.27 -3.04 -11.92
CA GLN A 131 1.73 -3.15 -11.83
C GLN A 131 2.38 -1.82 -11.43
N VAL A 132 1.92 -0.70 -12.00
CA VAL A 132 2.42 0.63 -11.60
C VAL A 132 1.99 1.00 -10.19
N ALA A 133 0.73 0.72 -9.82
CA ALA A 133 0.25 0.96 -8.47
C ALA A 133 0.98 0.11 -7.42
N ASP A 134 1.36 -1.13 -7.76
CA ASP A 134 2.14 -2.04 -6.90
C ASP A 134 3.54 -1.49 -6.62
N ALA A 135 4.12 -0.79 -7.58
CA ALA A 135 5.46 -0.20 -7.49
C ALA A 135 5.53 1.13 -6.72
N LEU A 136 4.38 1.76 -6.42
CA LEU A 136 4.33 2.99 -5.62
C LEU A 136 4.86 2.74 -4.20
N ASP A 137 5.51 3.75 -3.63
CA ASP A 137 5.80 3.69 -2.20
C ASP A 137 4.51 3.65 -1.37
N ARG A 138 4.63 3.17 -0.14
CA ARG A 138 3.45 2.92 0.71
C ARG A 138 2.66 4.18 1.03
N ARG A 139 3.33 5.34 1.15
CA ARG A 139 2.68 6.61 1.45
C ARG A 139 1.95 7.14 0.23
N GLN A 140 2.56 7.06 -0.95
CA GLN A 140 1.92 7.42 -2.23
C GLN A 140 0.75 6.51 -2.55
N TYR A 141 0.93 5.20 -2.38
CA TYR A 141 -0.16 4.24 -2.55
C TYR A 141 -1.32 4.56 -1.60
N ALA A 142 -1.03 4.83 -0.32
CA ALA A 142 -2.06 5.17 0.65
C ALA A 142 -2.82 6.44 0.24
N LEU A 143 -2.12 7.52 -0.12
CA LEU A 143 -2.77 8.77 -0.53
C LEU A 143 -3.65 8.56 -1.77
N LEU A 144 -3.16 7.82 -2.77
CA LEU A 144 -3.89 7.51 -3.99
C LEU A 144 -5.13 6.66 -3.73
N ASP A 145 -5.01 5.56 -2.97
CA ASP A 145 -6.13 4.66 -2.66
C ASP A 145 -7.19 5.38 -1.83
N LEU A 146 -6.78 6.12 -0.79
CA LEU A 146 -7.69 6.85 0.08
C LEU A 146 -8.48 7.93 -0.68
N PHE A 147 -7.83 8.64 -1.60
CA PHE A 147 -8.50 9.65 -2.42
C PHE A 147 -9.40 9.03 -3.49
N LEU A 148 -8.86 8.12 -4.31
CA LEU A 148 -9.52 7.66 -5.54
C LEU A 148 -10.49 6.51 -5.35
N ARG A 149 -10.18 5.59 -4.43
CA ARG A 149 -10.99 4.38 -4.17
C ARG A 149 -11.82 4.53 -2.92
N GLN A 150 -11.24 5.09 -1.85
CA GLN A 150 -11.98 5.29 -0.61
C GLN A 150 -12.80 6.59 -0.59
N GLY A 151 -12.55 7.52 -1.50
CA GLY A 151 -13.36 8.74 -1.69
C GLY A 151 -13.24 9.73 -0.52
N LEU A 152 -12.12 9.74 0.20
CA LEU A 152 -11.91 10.70 1.27
C LEU A 152 -11.74 12.11 0.68
N THR A 153 -12.35 13.08 1.36
CA THR A 153 -12.21 14.50 1.04
C THR A 153 -10.80 15.00 1.35
N THR A 154 -10.42 16.14 0.78
CA THR A 154 -9.12 16.78 1.07
C THR A 154 -8.97 17.15 2.55
N ALA A 155 -10.07 17.49 3.24
CA ALA A 155 -10.09 17.77 4.67
C ALA A 155 -9.84 16.50 5.51
N GLU A 156 -10.50 15.40 5.18
CA GLU A 156 -10.27 14.11 5.85
C GLU A 156 -8.85 13.60 5.60
N LEU A 157 -8.35 13.69 4.37
CA LEU A 157 -6.97 13.32 4.05
C LEU A 157 -5.96 14.20 4.80
N ALA A 158 -6.22 15.49 4.97
CA ALA A 158 -5.38 16.38 5.78
C ALA A 158 -5.29 15.94 7.24
N GLN A 159 -6.40 15.45 7.81
CA GLN A 159 -6.40 14.85 9.14
C GLN A 159 -5.64 13.52 9.17
N VAL A 160 -5.89 12.63 8.20
CA VAL A 160 -5.22 11.32 8.13
C VAL A 160 -3.69 11.45 8.02
N PHE A 161 -3.22 12.41 7.24
CA PHE A 161 -1.79 12.63 7.00
C PHE A 161 -1.16 13.70 7.92
N SER A 162 -1.94 14.30 8.83
CA SER A 162 -1.51 15.37 9.75
C SER A 162 -0.82 16.54 9.05
N VAL A 163 -1.42 17.05 7.97
CA VAL A 163 -0.90 18.20 7.20
C VAL A 163 -2.01 19.19 6.86
N SER A 164 -1.67 20.34 6.26
CA SER A 164 -2.67 21.32 5.84
C SER A 164 -3.48 20.84 4.62
N ALA A 165 -4.76 21.22 4.55
CA ALA A 165 -5.64 20.89 3.42
C ALA A 165 -5.14 21.46 2.08
N SER A 166 -4.48 22.62 2.10
CA SER A 166 -3.84 23.21 0.91
C SER A 166 -2.67 22.37 0.42
N SER A 167 -1.82 21.87 1.34
CA SER A 167 -0.71 20.98 1.00
C SER A 167 -1.19 19.65 0.42
N VAL A 168 -2.23 19.06 1.01
CA VAL A 168 -2.86 17.82 0.50
C VAL A 168 -3.39 18.02 -0.91
N SER A 169 -4.15 19.09 -1.15
CA SER A 169 -4.77 19.35 -2.46
C SER A 169 -3.71 19.48 -3.57
N ALA A 170 -2.66 20.27 -3.34
CA ALA A 170 -1.55 20.41 -4.28
C ALA A 170 -0.77 19.11 -4.51
N THR A 171 -0.73 18.25 -3.49
CA THR A 171 -0.01 16.97 -3.55
C THR A 171 -0.80 15.90 -4.30
N ILE A 172 -2.11 15.84 -4.10
CA ILE A 172 -3.01 14.97 -4.87
C ILE A 172 -2.90 15.30 -6.35
N GLN A 173 -3.03 16.57 -6.74
CA GLN A 173 -2.94 16.96 -8.15
C GLN A 173 -1.62 16.55 -8.80
N ARG A 174 -0.49 16.80 -8.13
CA ARG A 174 0.84 16.40 -8.64
C ARG A 174 0.99 14.88 -8.68
N MET A 175 0.50 14.18 -7.67
CA MET A 175 0.55 12.72 -7.60
C MET A 175 -0.31 12.08 -8.70
N GLU A 176 -1.54 12.53 -8.90
CA GLU A 176 -2.41 12.03 -9.98
C GLU A 176 -1.76 12.23 -11.35
N ALA A 177 -1.25 13.42 -11.65
CA ALA A 177 -0.58 13.69 -12.91
C ALA A 177 0.65 12.78 -13.12
N ALA A 178 1.48 12.61 -12.07
CA ALA A 178 2.67 11.79 -12.15
C ALA A 178 2.37 10.29 -12.27
N VAL A 179 1.36 9.79 -11.55
CA VAL A 179 0.93 8.39 -11.59
C VAL A 179 0.23 8.06 -12.91
N GLU A 180 -0.64 8.94 -13.39
CA GLU A 180 -1.29 8.80 -14.70
C GLU A 180 -0.24 8.73 -15.81
N SER A 181 0.71 9.66 -15.83
CA SER A 181 1.82 9.67 -16.78
C SER A 181 2.65 8.37 -16.71
N ALA A 182 2.91 7.86 -15.50
CA ALA A 182 3.60 6.60 -15.30
C ALA A 182 2.85 5.39 -15.87
N MET A 183 1.54 5.31 -15.60
CA MET A 183 0.65 4.26 -16.08
C MET A 183 0.56 4.30 -17.61
N ILE A 184 0.32 5.47 -18.20
CA ILE A 184 0.27 5.65 -19.65
C ILE A 184 1.58 5.21 -20.29
N ALA A 185 2.73 5.58 -19.73
CA ALA A 185 4.02 5.17 -20.28
C ALA A 185 4.19 3.63 -20.30
N VAL A 186 3.77 2.93 -19.25
CA VAL A 186 3.77 1.46 -19.24
C VAL A 186 2.82 0.89 -20.30
N VAL A 187 1.60 1.43 -20.42
CA VAL A 187 0.62 0.99 -21.42
C VAL A 187 1.15 1.20 -22.84
N ILE A 188 1.75 2.36 -23.13
CA ILE A 188 2.34 2.69 -24.44
C ILE A 188 3.57 1.82 -24.72
N ALA A 189 4.44 1.59 -23.75
CA ALA A 189 5.58 0.71 -23.95
C ALA A 189 5.16 -0.72 -24.34
N GLN A 190 4.02 -1.20 -23.84
CA GLN A 190 3.51 -2.54 -24.14
C GLN A 190 2.69 -2.59 -25.42
N ARG A 191 1.76 -1.65 -25.60
CA ARG A 191 0.76 -1.67 -26.68
C ARG A 191 1.15 -0.77 -27.84
N GLY A 192 1.85 0.33 -27.56
CA GLY A 192 2.23 1.39 -28.50
C GLY A 192 3.27 1.00 -29.56
N ARG A 193 4.15 0.04 -29.27
CA ARG A 193 5.29 -0.34 -30.12
C ARG A 193 4.91 -0.69 -31.56
N ARG A 194 3.74 -1.28 -31.78
CA ARG A 194 3.25 -1.65 -33.13
C ARG A 194 2.90 -0.45 -34.02
N TRP A 195 2.70 0.72 -33.44
CA TRP A 195 2.32 1.94 -34.16
C TRP A 195 3.41 3.01 -34.15
N CYS A 196 4.53 2.79 -33.44
CA CYS A 196 5.66 3.70 -33.42
C CYS A 196 6.97 2.90 -33.52
N ARG A 197 7.61 2.99 -34.69
CA ARG A 197 8.89 2.32 -34.97
C ARG A 197 10.01 2.81 -34.07
N ASP A 198 10.04 4.09 -33.75
CA ASP A 198 11.08 4.68 -32.89
C ASP A 198 10.95 4.17 -31.45
N LEU A 199 9.73 4.08 -30.92
CA LEU A 199 9.45 3.45 -29.63
C LEU A 199 9.83 1.96 -29.64
N ASP A 200 9.53 1.25 -30.73
CA ASP A 200 9.87 -0.17 -30.85
C ASP A 200 11.39 -0.38 -30.81
N MET A 201 12.15 0.40 -31.60
CA MET A 201 13.61 0.42 -31.60
C MET A 201 14.18 0.78 -30.23
N MET A 202 13.61 1.80 -29.58
CA MET A 202 14.01 2.27 -28.25
C MET A 202 13.94 1.17 -27.19
N LEU A 203 12.98 0.25 -27.32
CA LEU A 203 12.65 -0.79 -26.35
C LEU A 203 13.03 -2.21 -26.81
N MET A 204 13.86 -2.37 -27.85
CA MET A 204 14.20 -3.70 -28.39
C MET A 204 14.92 -4.60 -27.38
N ASN A 205 15.78 -4.04 -26.53
CA ASN A 205 16.59 -4.79 -25.56
C ASN A 205 16.03 -4.74 -24.13
N GLU A 206 14.87 -4.13 -23.94
CA GLU A 206 14.25 -3.94 -22.62
C GLU A 206 13.33 -5.12 -22.31
N ASP A 207 13.37 -5.60 -21.06
CA ASP A 207 12.46 -6.66 -20.59
C ASP A 207 11.03 -6.12 -20.56
N ARG A 208 10.17 -6.68 -21.41
CA ARG A 208 8.75 -6.31 -21.46
C ARG A 208 8.03 -6.58 -20.15
N ALA A 209 8.40 -7.61 -19.39
CA ALA A 209 7.72 -7.92 -18.13
C ALA A 209 8.09 -6.93 -17.01
N ARG A 210 9.22 -6.24 -17.13
CA ARG A 210 9.79 -5.39 -16.08
C ARG A 210 10.17 -4.03 -16.63
N MET A 211 9.25 -3.09 -16.48
CA MET A 211 9.57 -1.68 -16.75
C MET A 211 10.39 -1.11 -15.59
N VAL A 212 11.62 -0.69 -15.88
CA VAL A 212 12.46 0.07 -14.95
C VAL A 212 12.10 1.56 -15.07
N GLU A 213 12.24 2.29 -13.97
CA GLU A 213 12.17 3.74 -13.85
C GLU A 213 12.83 4.49 -15.02
N ALA A 214 14.09 4.18 -15.33
CA ALA A 214 14.81 4.85 -16.42
C ALA A 214 14.14 4.63 -17.78
N THR A 215 13.64 3.44 -18.04
CA THR A 215 12.91 3.09 -19.26
C THR A 215 11.56 3.78 -19.29
N ASN A 216 10.83 3.82 -18.17
CA ASN A 216 9.55 4.51 -18.07
C ASN A 216 9.70 6.02 -18.33
N ARG A 217 10.73 6.67 -17.76
CA ARG A 217 11.03 8.09 -18.02
C ARG A 217 11.33 8.34 -19.51
N ARG A 218 12.19 7.54 -20.14
CA ARG A 218 12.49 7.63 -21.58
C ARG A 218 11.23 7.51 -22.44
N VAL A 219 10.30 6.63 -22.07
CA VAL A 219 9.03 6.47 -22.78
C VAL A 219 8.14 7.70 -22.61
N ARG A 220 8.10 8.34 -21.43
CA ARG A 220 7.36 9.60 -21.24
C ARG A 220 7.92 10.73 -22.11
N GLU A 221 9.24 10.93 -22.05
CA GLU A 221 9.94 11.90 -22.89
C GLU A 221 9.62 11.66 -24.38
N HIS A 222 9.65 10.40 -24.81
CA HIS A 222 9.25 10.04 -26.18
C HIS A 222 7.78 10.33 -26.49
N ILE A 223 6.86 10.07 -25.55
CA ILE A 223 5.44 10.37 -25.73
C ILE A 223 5.26 11.87 -25.95
N ASP A 224 5.91 12.72 -25.18
CA ASP A 224 5.76 14.18 -25.30
C ASP A 224 6.17 14.72 -26.68
N ASP A 225 7.18 14.10 -27.31
CA ASP A 225 7.70 14.52 -28.62
C ASP A 225 7.10 13.75 -29.83
N CYS A 226 6.39 12.64 -29.61
CA CYS A 226 5.92 11.76 -30.69
C CYS A 226 4.40 11.81 -30.90
N ASN A 227 3.97 12.42 -32.01
CA ASN A 227 2.56 12.51 -32.40
C ASN A 227 1.84 11.15 -32.48
N ALA A 228 2.50 10.08 -32.94
CA ALA A 228 1.91 8.75 -33.03
C ALA A 228 1.62 8.17 -31.63
N CYS A 229 2.56 8.35 -30.69
CA CYS A 229 2.38 7.93 -29.31
C CYS A 229 1.32 8.78 -28.60
N LEU A 230 1.30 10.12 -28.78
CA LEU A 230 0.25 11.00 -28.25
C LEU A 230 -1.15 10.66 -28.77
N GLN A 231 -1.28 10.30 -30.04
CA GLN A 231 -2.58 9.84 -30.56
C GLN A 231 -2.98 8.49 -29.97
N THR A 232 -2.00 7.63 -29.70
CA THR A 232 -2.24 6.31 -29.11
C THR A 232 -2.67 6.42 -27.64
N THR A 233 -2.14 7.35 -26.85
CA THR A 233 -2.59 7.56 -25.45
C THR A 233 -4.07 7.94 -25.38
N ARG A 234 -4.54 8.78 -26.30
CA ARG A 234 -5.96 9.19 -26.39
C ARG A 234 -6.92 8.03 -26.63
N ARG A 235 -6.44 6.90 -27.17
CA ARG A 235 -7.27 5.70 -27.40
C ARG A 235 -7.53 4.88 -26.14
N PHE A 236 -6.70 5.02 -25.10
CA PHE A 236 -6.75 4.16 -23.91
C PHE A 236 -7.50 4.78 -22.73
N GLY A 237 -7.99 6.03 -22.86
CA GLY A 237 -8.62 6.75 -21.75
C GLY A 237 -7.64 7.05 -20.62
N ARG A 238 -8.17 7.44 -19.45
CA ARG A 238 -7.34 7.68 -18.26
C ARG A 238 -7.10 6.37 -17.52
N CYS A 239 -5.84 6.05 -17.25
CA CYS A 239 -5.44 4.87 -16.50
C CYS A 239 -5.92 4.93 -15.04
N LEU A 240 -5.98 6.12 -14.45
CA LEU A 240 -6.52 6.31 -13.11
C LEU A 240 -7.99 5.95 -13.00
N ASP A 241 -8.78 6.06 -14.08
CA ASP A 241 -10.18 5.62 -14.06
C ASP A 241 -10.28 4.10 -13.94
N VAL A 242 -9.35 3.35 -14.55
CA VAL A 242 -9.22 1.89 -14.37
C VAL A 242 -8.74 1.55 -12.94
N TYR A 243 -7.85 2.36 -12.35
CA TYR A 243 -7.37 2.14 -10.98
C TYR A 243 -8.50 2.30 -9.93
N ARG A 244 -9.34 3.33 -10.10
CA ARG A 244 -10.44 3.68 -9.18
C ARG A 244 -11.41 2.54 -8.95
N THR A 245 -11.47 1.62 -9.89
CA THR A 245 -12.57 0.70 -10.03
C THR A 245 -12.19 -0.76 -9.80
N PHE A 246 -10.92 -1.07 -9.46
CA PHE A 246 -10.57 -2.45 -9.11
C PHE A 246 -11.49 -3.03 -8.04
N VAL A 247 -11.94 -4.27 -8.24
CA VAL A 247 -12.89 -4.93 -7.34
C VAL A 247 -12.35 -4.94 -5.91
N PRO A 248 -13.09 -4.41 -4.92
CA PRO A 248 -12.68 -4.48 -3.53
C PRO A 248 -12.48 -5.93 -3.08
N LEU A 249 -11.41 -6.19 -2.33
CA LEU A 249 -11.19 -7.48 -1.72
C LEU A 249 -12.18 -7.70 -0.57
N THR A 250 -12.88 -8.83 -0.60
CA THR A 250 -13.85 -9.18 0.44
C THR A 250 -13.17 -9.86 1.62
N PRO A 251 -13.46 -9.47 2.86
CA PRO A 251 -12.94 -10.14 4.04
C PRO A 251 -13.46 -11.60 4.09
N PRO A 252 -12.63 -12.57 4.53
CA PRO A 252 -13.08 -13.95 4.70
C PRO A 252 -14.23 -14.06 5.73
N PRO A 253 -15.12 -15.04 5.57
CA PRO A 253 -16.25 -15.23 6.49
C PRO A 253 -15.75 -15.46 7.92
N GLY A 254 -16.45 -14.90 8.91
CA GLY A 254 -16.10 -15.04 10.33
C GLY A 254 -14.96 -14.12 10.82
N LEU A 255 -14.30 -13.35 9.93
CA LEU A 255 -13.21 -12.45 10.34
C LEU A 255 -13.68 -11.41 11.36
N ARG A 256 -14.87 -10.84 11.18
CA ARG A 256 -15.43 -9.80 12.06
C ARG A 256 -15.47 -10.22 13.53
N SER A 257 -15.99 -11.41 13.83
CA SER A 257 -16.10 -11.91 15.21
C SER A 257 -14.73 -12.13 15.84
N SER A 258 -13.74 -12.56 15.05
CA SER A 258 -12.37 -12.76 15.55
C SER A 258 -11.65 -11.44 15.84
N LEU A 259 -11.87 -10.40 15.02
CA LEU A 259 -11.18 -9.11 15.18
C LEU A 259 -11.79 -8.21 16.26
N LEU A 260 -13.11 -8.27 16.47
CA LEU A 260 -13.78 -7.34 17.39
C LEU A 260 -13.71 -7.77 18.86
N GLY A 261 -13.44 -9.03 19.17
CA GLY A 261 -13.38 -9.52 20.56
C GLY A 261 -12.48 -8.68 21.48
N PRO A 262 -11.21 -8.45 21.11
CA PRO A 262 -10.29 -7.62 21.91
C PRO A 262 -10.75 -6.17 22.07
N ALA A 263 -11.28 -5.55 21.01
CA ALA A 263 -11.78 -4.18 21.06
C ALA A 263 -13.02 -4.07 21.96
N LEU A 264 -13.98 -4.99 21.84
CA LEU A 264 -15.21 -5.02 22.61
C LEU A 264 -15.00 -5.31 24.10
N ALA A 265 -13.88 -5.96 24.47
CA ALA A 265 -13.52 -6.13 25.88
C ALA A 265 -13.32 -4.78 26.59
N LEU A 266 -12.80 -3.75 25.89
CA LEU A 266 -12.58 -2.43 26.47
C LEU A 266 -13.88 -1.71 26.83
N PHE A 267 -14.94 -1.89 26.04
CA PHE A 267 -16.27 -1.30 26.29
C PHE A 267 -16.98 -1.96 27.50
N LYS A 268 -16.71 -3.24 27.77
CA LYS A 268 -17.34 -3.99 28.87
C LYS A 268 -16.82 -3.60 30.25
N HIS A 269 -15.64 -3.01 30.34
CA HIS A 269 -15.04 -2.63 31.63
C HIS A 269 -15.63 -1.34 32.22
N GLU A 270 -16.27 -0.47 31.42
CA GLU A 270 -16.86 0.79 31.91
C GLU A 270 -18.34 0.67 32.29
N SER A 271 -19.03 -0.36 31.79
CA SER A 271 -20.45 -0.62 32.07
C SER A 271 -20.69 -1.46 33.34
N GLY A 272 -19.62 -1.83 34.05
CA GLY A 272 -19.66 -2.63 35.28
C GLY A 272 -19.38 -1.82 36.55
N GLY A 273 -20.41 -1.18 37.12
CA GLY A 273 -20.51 -0.93 38.56
C GLY A 273 -19.89 0.36 39.10
N ALA A 274 -20.77 1.31 39.42
CA ALA A 274 -20.55 2.17 40.58
C ALA A 274 -20.54 1.26 41.84
N ALA A 275 -19.35 0.89 42.31
CA ALA A 275 -19.15 0.38 43.66
C ALA A 275 -18.74 1.56 44.58
N PRO A 276 -19.24 1.61 45.82
CA PRO A 276 -19.10 2.77 46.67
C PRO A 276 -17.64 2.95 47.12
N ALA A 277 -17.25 4.21 47.30
CA ALA A 277 -15.99 4.62 47.87
C ALA A 277 -15.74 3.86 49.18
N ALA A 278 -14.71 3.02 49.20
CA ALA A 278 -14.13 2.48 50.41
C ALA A 278 -12.86 3.28 50.71
N ASP A 279 -12.84 3.82 51.92
CA ASP A 279 -11.86 4.72 52.52
C ASP A 279 -10.40 4.48 52.13
N ALA A 280 -9.78 5.55 51.63
CA ALA A 280 -8.35 5.72 51.65
C ALA A 280 -7.94 6.26 53.03
N GLN A 281 -7.10 5.50 53.75
CA GLN A 281 -6.29 6.03 54.83
C GLN A 281 -4.80 5.75 54.58
N PRO A 282 -3.91 6.71 54.93
CA PRO A 282 -2.57 6.77 54.38
C PRO A 282 -1.59 5.96 55.23
N ARG A 283 -0.59 5.35 54.58
CA ARG A 283 0.62 4.87 55.26
C ARG A 283 1.87 5.36 54.55
N SER A 284 2.68 6.10 55.28
CA SER A 284 4.10 6.37 55.03
C SER A 284 4.87 6.04 56.32
N PRO A 285 6.20 6.07 56.34
CA PRO A 285 7.20 5.41 55.49
C PRO A 285 8.12 4.52 56.38
N LEU A 286 9.33 4.18 55.91
CA LEU A 286 10.54 3.60 56.57
C LEU A 286 11.07 2.44 55.69
N VAL A 287 12.35 2.25 55.32
CA VAL A 287 13.68 2.80 55.67
C VAL A 287 14.67 2.36 54.55
N SER A 288 15.71 3.16 54.29
CA SER A 288 16.87 2.83 53.44
C SER A 288 17.74 1.71 54.06
N PRO A 289 18.67 1.10 53.30
CA PRO A 289 20.05 1.59 53.43
C PRO A 289 20.86 1.65 52.14
N THR A 290 21.70 2.69 52.12
CA THR A 290 23.02 2.86 51.51
C THR A 290 23.65 1.72 50.69
N GLY A 291 24.10 2.08 49.48
CA GLY A 291 25.13 1.38 48.73
C GLY A 291 25.66 2.23 47.56
N ARG A 292 26.70 3.03 47.82
CA ARG A 292 27.49 3.73 46.78
C ARG A 292 28.30 2.72 45.97
N ILE A 293 28.20 2.67 44.64
CA ILE A 293 29.36 2.37 43.76
C ILE A 293 29.29 3.17 42.43
N ARG A 294 30.41 3.86 42.21
CA ARG A 294 31.02 4.53 41.04
C ARG A 294 30.40 4.40 39.63
N ALA A 295 30.31 5.57 39.00
CA ALA A 295 30.30 5.76 37.55
C ALA A 295 31.65 5.32 36.92
N GLY A 296 31.55 4.46 35.90
CA GLY A 296 32.66 4.09 35.02
C GLY A 296 32.31 4.45 33.59
N THR A 297 32.85 5.55 33.09
CA THR A 297 32.93 5.92 31.68
C THR A 297 33.82 4.93 30.94
N VAL A 298 33.26 4.19 29.97
CA VAL A 298 34.04 3.41 29.02
C VAL A 298 34.16 4.20 27.72
N ALA A 299 35.37 4.72 27.49
CA ALA A 299 35.81 5.22 26.21
C ALA A 299 36.18 4.02 25.32
N LEU A 300 35.50 3.86 24.18
CA LEU A 300 35.89 2.91 23.14
C LEU A 300 36.78 3.63 22.13
N SER A 301 38.05 3.26 22.15
CA SER A 301 39.10 3.69 21.24
C SER A 301 38.88 3.11 19.85
N SER A 302 39.04 3.96 18.84
CA SER A 302 39.06 3.60 17.43
C SER A 302 40.50 3.43 16.96
N ARG A 303 40.85 2.29 16.34
CA ARG A 303 42.02 2.13 15.46
C ARG A 303 41.85 0.91 14.53
N MET A 304 41.55 1.20 13.25
CA MET A 304 42.07 0.70 11.95
C MET A 304 42.60 -0.76 11.82
N PRO A 305 42.51 -1.43 10.64
CA PRO A 305 43.10 -0.91 9.39
C PRO A 305 42.34 -1.17 8.07
N LEU A 306 42.73 -0.38 7.07
CA LEU A 306 42.43 -0.52 5.64
C LEU A 306 43.29 -1.64 5.02
N HIS A 307 42.70 -2.52 4.22
CA HIS A 307 43.40 -3.18 3.11
C HIS A 307 42.41 -3.52 1.98
N PRO A 308 42.75 -3.27 0.70
CA PRO A 308 41.87 -3.54 -0.43
C PRO A 308 42.08 -4.97 -0.98
N SER A 309 40.99 -5.70 -1.19
CA SER A 309 40.99 -6.99 -1.88
C SER A 309 40.16 -6.87 -3.15
N ARG A 310 40.85 -6.83 -4.29
CA ARG A 310 40.30 -7.07 -5.64
C ARG A 310 39.69 -8.48 -5.67
N VAL A 311 38.41 -8.59 -6.03
CA VAL A 311 37.83 -9.84 -6.51
C VAL A 311 37.42 -9.61 -7.95
N GLU A 312 38.15 -10.25 -8.87
CA GLU A 312 37.77 -10.40 -10.27
C GLU A 312 36.56 -11.34 -10.36
N GLU A 313 35.38 -10.80 -10.65
CA GLU A 313 34.21 -11.61 -10.99
C GLU A 313 34.25 -11.95 -12.50
N ARG A 314 34.65 -13.19 -12.80
CA ARG A 314 34.54 -13.80 -14.13
C ARG A 314 33.06 -13.98 -14.51
N ALA A 315 32.69 -13.49 -15.68
CA ALA A 315 31.36 -13.73 -16.28
C ALA A 315 31.17 -15.22 -16.63
N PRO A 316 30.02 -15.84 -16.31
CA PRO A 316 29.70 -17.17 -16.79
C PRO A 316 29.16 -17.12 -18.23
N VAL A 317 29.81 -17.88 -19.12
CA VAL A 317 29.35 -18.21 -20.47
C VAL A 317 28.27 -19.28 -20.34
N PHE A 318 27.04 -19.02 -20.79
CA PHE A 318 26.00 -20.06 -20.92
C PHE A 318 25.77 -20.45 -22.38
N ARG A 319 25.99 -21.73 -22.65
CA ARG A 319 25.74 -22.44 -23.91
C ARG A 319 24.23 -22.61 -24.14
N ALA A 320 23.74 -22.20 -25.31
CA ALA A 320 22.38 -22.48 -25.74
C ALA A 320 22.22 -23.98 -26.08
N ALA A 321 21.28 -24.66 -25.43
CA ALA A 321 20.78 -25.96 -25.86
C ALA A 321 19.49 -25.74 -26.66
N ARG A 322 19.47 -26.14 -27.94
CA ARG A 322 18.27 -26.19 -28.78
C ARG A 322 17.49 -27.46 -28.47
N VAL A 323 16.20 -27.34 -28.17
CA VAL A 323 15.23 -28.44 -28.22
C VAL A 323 14.37 -28.22 -29.47
N PRO A 324 14.19 -29.21 -30.35
CA PRO A 324 13.37 -29.05 -31.55
C PRO A 324 11.89 -29.25 -31.19
N ILE A 325 11.01 -28.40 -31.76
CA ILE A 325 9.56 -28.61 -31.72
C ILE A 325 9.14 -28.93 -33.15
N SER A 326 8.51 -30.10 -33.33
CA SER A 326 7.96 -30.57 -34.60
C SER A 326 6.74 -29.75 -35.01
N SER A 327 6.67 -29.45 -36.30
CA SER A 327 5.53 -28.91 -37.03
C SER A 327 4.32 -29.84 -36.99
N ASP A 328 3.17 -29.38 -36.51
CA ASP A 328 1.96 -29.18 -37.32
C ASP A 328 0.79 -28.69 -36.43
N ASP A 329 -0.14 -27.98 -37.08
CA ASP A 329 -1.40 -27.38 -36.60
C ASP A 329 -1.35 -25.90 -36.16
N SER A 330 -1.70 -25.03 -37.11
CA SER A 330 -2.39 -23.76 -36.86
C SER A 330 -3.88 -24.03 -36.67
N PRO A 331 -4.57 -23.37 -35.72
CA PRO A 331 -5.31 -22.17 -36.11
C PRO A 331 -5.34 -21.05 -35.05
N SER A 332 -5.34 -19.81 -35.55
CA SER A 332 -5.98 -18.57 -35.05
C SER A 332 -6.08 -18.27 -33.53
N ASP A 333 -5.67 -17.05 -33.19
CA ASP A 333 -5.92 -16.32 -31.92
C ASP A 333 -4.94 -16.60 -30.75
N GLU A 334 -3.65 -16.30 -30.97
CA GLU A 334 -2.64 -16.35 -29.90
C GLU A 334 -2.70 -15.13 -28.96
N SER A 335 -3.53 -15.28 -27.94
CA SER A 335 -3.42 -14.58 -26.67
C SER A 335 -2.13 -15.03 -25.96
N TYR A 336 -0.99 -14.40 -26.26
CA TYR A 336 0.26 -14.67 -25.54
C TYR A 336 0.20 -14.16 -24.09
N LEU A 337 -0.28 -15.02 -23.19
CA LEU A 337 -0.05 -14.91 -21.76
C LEU A 337 1.41 -15.35 -21.50
N TYR A 338 2.33 -14.40 -21.43
CA TYR A 338 3.71 -14.69 -21.05
C TYR A 338 3.77 -15.14 -19.58
N LEU A 339 3.89 -16.45 -19.37
CA LEU A 339 4.22 -17.07 -18.09
C LEU A 339 5.68 -16.75 -17.75
N TYR A 340 5.87 -16.04 -16.64
CA TYR A 340 7.15 -15.60 -16.09
C TYR A 340 7.97 -16.75 -15.48
N GLN A 341 9.29 -16.79 -15.72
CA GLN A 341 10.23 -17.72 -15.08
C GLN A 341 10.68 -17.23 -13.68
N PRO A 342 10.63 -18.08 -12.63
CA PRO A 342 11.04 -17.71 -11.28
C PRO A 342 12.57 -17.81 -11.12
N GLY A 343 13.24 -16.71 -10.76
CA GLY A 343 14.66 -16.79 -10.36
C GLY A 343 15.50 -15.50 -10.35
N ALA A 344 15.04 -14.39 -10.93
CA ALA A 344 15.89 -13.20 -11.07
C ALA A 344 15.89 -12.28 -9.84
N ARG A 345 17.11 -11.95 -9.37
CA ARG A 345 17.46 -11.05 -8.25
C ARG A 345 16.69 -9.72 -8.30
N ARG A 346 16.21 -9.27 -7.14
CA ARG A 346 15.54 -7.97 -6.93
C ARG A 346 16.59 -6.88 -6.73
N ASP A 347 16.66 -5.91 -7.63
CA ASP A 347 16.96 -4.54 -7.22
C ASP A 347 15.62 -3.91 -6.78
N ARG A 348 15.55 -3.10 -5.72
CA ARG A 348 14.27 -2.44 -5.34
C ARG A 348 14.10 -1.10 -6.04
N ARG A 349 15.00 -0.72 -6.95
CA ARG A 349 15.04 0.59 -7.62
C ARG A 349 14.08 0.74 -8.83
N PHE A 350 13.14 -0.19 -9.05
CA PHE A 350 12.44 -0.31 -10.34
C PHE A 350 11.39 0.77 -10.67
N LEU A 351 10.91 1.56 -9.70
CA LEU A 351 10.08 2.77 -9.98
C LEU A 351 10.15 3.79 -8.82
N TYR A 352 11.27 3.82 -8.10
CA TYR A 352 11.38 4.57 -6.83
C TYR A 352 11.72 6.05 -7.00
N LEU A 353 11.96 6.54 -8.22
CA LEU A 353 12.53 7.87 -8.45
C LEU A 353 11.62 8.85 -9.19
N VAL A 354 10.54 8.42 -9.85
CA VAL A 354 9.56 9.36 -10.45
C VAL A 354 8.86 10.23 -9.40
N LEU A 355 8.75 9.79 -8.14
CA LEU A 355 8.00 10.52 -7.11
C LEU A 355 8.88 11.08 -5.99
N ALA A 356 10.21 10.99 -6.12
CA ALA A 356 11.15 11.60 -5.16
C ALA A 356 11.02 13.14 -5.11
N GLY A 357 10.51 13.77 -6.18
CA GLY A 357 10.16 15.20 -6.20
C GLY A 357 8.90 15.57 -5.39
N LEU A 358 8.12 14.59 -4.91
CA LEU A 358 7.02 14.81 -3.97
C LEU A 358 7.48 14.72 -2.50
N GLY A 359 8.66 14.13 -2.24
CA GLY A 359 9.16 13.85 -0.89
C GLY A 359 9.61 15.09 -0.11
N THR A 360 9.95 16.19 -0.77
CA THR A 360 10.40 17.42 -0.11
C THR A 360 9.28 18.25 0.53
N VAL A 361 8.02 17.90 0.30
CA VAL A 361 6.87 18.64 0.87
C VAL A 361 6.30 17.95 2.13
N PHE A 362 6.83 16.78 2.53
CA PHE A 362 6.28 15.95 3.61
C PHE A 362 7.30 15.38 4.60
N LEU A 363 8.48 16.00 4.71
CA LEU A 363 9.39 15.79 5.83
C LEU A 363 9.13 16.83 6.92
#